data_AF-A0A7Z9QZ91-F1
#
_entry.id   AF-A0A7Z9QZ91-F1
#
_cell.length_a   1.000
_cell.length_b   1.000
_cell.length_c   1.000
_cell.angle_alpha   90.00
_cell.angle_beta   90.00
_cell.angle_gamma   90.00
#
_symmetry.space_group_name_H-M   'P 1'
#
loop_
_entity.id
_entity.type
_entity.pdbx_description
1 polymer ?
#
loop_
_entity_poly.entity_id
_entity_poly.type
_entity_poly.pdbx_seq_one_letter_code
_entity_poly.pdbx_strand_id
1 'polypeptide(L)'
;YDGRKIYLYINGMLDVSIPKTGKVMQVKVPLNLGKYGGETYVGGMDEVFLYDRALSADELKAIMKSFSIATAVDSRGKLATCWASLKK
;
A
#
# COMPACT_ATOMS: atom_id res chain seq x y z
N TYR A 1 -6.03 2.77 6.89
CA TYR A 1 -7.45 2.87 7.28
C TYR A 1 -7.98 1.45 7.41
N ASP A 2 -8.52 1.05 8.56
CA ASP A 2 -8.98 -0.33 8.83
C ASP A 2 -10.52 -0.48 8.87
N GLY A 3 -11.27 0.57 8.48
CA GLY A 3 -12.72 0.62 8.65
C GLY A 3 -13.18 1.38 9.91
N ARG A 4 -12.31 1.52 10.91
CA ARG A 4 -12.61 2.12 12.24
C ARG A 4 -11.67 3.26 12.61
N LYS A 5 -10.43 3.22 12.14
CA LYS A 5 -9.37 4.19 12.40
C LYS A 5 -8.49 4.42 11.17
N ILE A 6 -7.92 5.63 11.09
CA ILE A 6 -6.79 5.95 10.23
C ILE A 6 -5.53 5.94 11.10
N TYR A 7 -4.42 5.44 10.55
CA TYR A 7 -3.13 5.33 11.23
C TYR A 7 -2.08 6.02 10.37
N LEU A 8 -1.21 6.82 11.00
CA LEU A 8 0.00 7.38 10.40
C LEU A 8 1.21 6.76 11.09
N TYR A 9 2.13 6.25 10.27
CA TYR A 9 3.40 5.69 10.73
C TYR A 9 4.54 6.53 10.16
N ILE A 10 5.54 6.84 10.98
CA ILE A 10 6.76 7.55 10.58
C ILE A 10 7.95 6.68 10.98
N ASN A 11 8.85 6.39 10.04
CA ASN A 11 10.00 5.50 10.26
C ASN A 11 9.61 4.13 10.88
N GLY A 12 8.42 3.63 10.55
CA GLY A 12 7.95 2.31 10.97
C GLY A 12 7.29 2.28 12.34
N MET A 13 7.20 3.43 13.01
CA MET A 13 6.56 3.58 14.32
C MET A 13 5.22 4.29 14.17
N LEU A 14 4.23 3.86 14.95
CA LEU A 14 2.92 4.52 14.98
C LEU A 14 3.10 5.91 15.60
N ASP A 15 2.77 6.94 14.84
CA ASP A 15 2.83 8.33 15.29
C ASP A 15 1.46 8.76 15.82
N VAL A 16 0.41 8.60 15.01
CA VAL A 16 -0.96 8.96 15.41
C VAL A 16 -2.00 8.00 14.83
N SER A 17 -3.10 7.82 15.56
CA SER A 17 -4.30 7.18 15.04
C SER A 17 -5.55 7.96 15.42
N ILE A 18 -6.50 8.06 14.48
CA ILE A 18 -7.76 8.78 14.68
C ILE A 18 -8.96 7.88 14.39
N PRO A 19 -10.02 7.89 15.22
CA PRO A 19 -11.28 7.21 14.91
C PRO A 19 -11.90 7.79 13.63
N LYS A 20 -12.18 6.93 12.67
CA LYS A 20 -12.86 7.28 11.43
C LYS A 20 -13.61 6.06 10.92
N THR A 21 -14.88 6.22 10.61
CA THR A 21 -15.71 5.19 9.97
C THR A 21 -16.22 5.71 8.62
N GLY A 22 -16.70 4.80 7.77
CA GLY A 22 -17.26 5.13 6.46
C GLY A 22 -16.69 4.27 5.33
N LYS A 23 -16.94 4.68 4.08
CA LYS A 23 -16.30 4.10 2.90
C LYS A 23 -15.31 5.12 2.34
N VAL A 24 -14.18 4.63 1.81
CA VAL A 24 -13.28 5.48 1.02
C VAL A 24 -14.04 5.87 -0.25
N MET A 25 -14.25 7.17 -0.46
CA MET A 25 -14.99 7.64 -1.62
C MET A 25 -14.18 7.38 -2.88
N GLN A 26 -14.82 6.76 -3.88
CA GLN A 26 -14.25 6.66 -5.21
C GLN A 26 -14.48 7.97 -5.95
N VAL A 27 -13.41 8.54 -6.46
CA VAL A 27 -13.44 9.75 -7.29
C VAL A 27 -12.99 9.40 -8.70
N LYS A 28 -13.58 10.05 -9.71
CA LYS A 28 -13.22 9.82 -11.13
C LYS A 28 -11.96 10.58 -11.56
N VAL A 29 -11.22 11.16 -10.62
CA VAL A 29 -9.98 11.88 -10.89
C VAL A 29 -8.79 10.93 -10.75
N PRO A 30 -7.73 11.09 -11.56
CA PRO A 30 -6.51 10.31 -11.40
C PRO A 30 -5.89 10.51 -10.02
N LEU A 31 -5.22 9.48 -9.51
CA LEU A 31 -4.32 9.60 -8.36
C LEU A 31 -3.10 10.42 -8.79
N ASN A 32 -2.83 11.51 -8.07
CA ASN A 32 -1.64 12.33 -8.27
C ASN A 32 -0.68 12.13 -7.11
N LEU A 33 0.62 12.06 -7.39
CA LEU A 33 1.68 12.04 -6.39
C LEU A 33 2.47 13.35 -6.50
N GLY A 34 2.70 14.02 -5.37
CA GLY A 34 3.48 15.26 -5.33
C GLY A 34 2.78 16.50 -5.92
N LYS A 35 1.49 16.43 -6.25
CA LYS A 35 0.72 17.60 -6.72
C LYS A 35 -0.74 17.55 -6.27
N TYR A 36 -1.23 18.68 -5.75
CA TYR A 36 -2.64 18.88 -5.41
C TYR A 36 -3.04 20.35 -5.61
N GLY A 37 -3.98 20.64 -6.51
CA GLY A 37 -4.34 22.02 -6.84
C GLY A 37 -3.13 22.84 -7.33
N GLY A 38 -2.84 23.95 -6.65
CA GLY A 38 -1.65 24.77 -6.89
C GLY A 38 -0.38 24.31 -6.14
N GLU A 39 -0.49 23.34 -5.24
CA GLU A 39 0.61 22.87 -4.41
C GLU A 39 1.42 21.80 -5.16
N THR A 40 2.74 21.93 -5.10
CA THR A 40 3.70 21.01 -5.73
C THR A 40 4.79 20.64 -4.74
N TYR A 41 4.99 19.35 -4.55
CA TYR A 41 6.09 18.80 -3.78
C TYR A 41 7.41 18.93 -4.56
N VAL A 42 8.45 19.44 -3.90
CA VAL A 42 9.80 19.57 -4.48
C VAL A 42 10.76 18.73 -3.64
N GLY A 43 11.12 17.55 -4.16
CA GLY A 43 11.98 16.58 -3.47
C GLY A 43 11.98 15.22 -4.17
N GLY A 44 12.76 14.27 -3.66
CA GLY A 44 12.75 12.89 -4.13
C GLY A 44 11.64 12.08 -3.47
N MET A 45 10.92 11.28 -4.26
CA MET A 45 9.92 10.32 -3.79
C MET A 45 10.22 8.99 -4.45
N ASP A 46 10.30 7.92 -3.65
CA ASP A 46 10.61 6.58 -4.13
C ASP A 46 9.76 5.55 -3.37
N GLU A 47 9.60 4.36 -3.97
CA GLU A 47 9.02 3.17 -3.36
C GLU A 47 7.59 3.36 -2.81
N VAL A 48 6.68 3.80 -3.68
CA VAL A 48 5.27 4.03 -3.36
C VAL A 48 4.44 2.77 -3.58
N PHE A 49 3.87 2.24 -2.49
CA PHE A 49 2.97 1.08 -2.52
C PHE A 49 1.53 1.47 -2.17
N LEU A 50 0.57 0.88 -2.87
CA LEU A 50 -0.86 1.04 -2.60
C LEU A 50 -1.49 -0.32 -2.32
N TYR A 51 -2.25 -0.41 -1.23
CA TYR A 51 -2.96 -1.62 -0.81
C TYR A 51 -4.46 -1.37 -0.73
N ASP A 52 -5.25 -2.39 -1.09
CA ASP A 52 -6.71 -2.40 -0.95
C ASP A 52 -7.18 -2.79 0.46
N ARG A 53 -6.24 -3.03 1.38
CA ARG A 53 -6.46 -3.42 2.77
C ARG A 53 -5.58 -2.62 3.73
N ALA A 54 -5.94 -2.67 5.01
CA ALA A 54 -5.04 -2.22 6.06
C ALA A 54 -3.85 -3.19 6.21
N LEU A 55 -2.66 -2.63 6.37
CA LEU A 55 -1.47 -3.37 6.80
C LEU A 55 -1.45 -3.53 8.31
N SER A 56 -0.97 -4.68 8.79
CA SER A 56 -0.64 -4.85 10.21
C SER A 56 0.68 -4.12 10.56
N ALA A 57 0.91 -3.90 11.86
CA ALA A 57 2.16 -3.30 12.32
C ALA A 57 3.38 -4.16 11.97
N ASP A 58 3.23 -5.49 11.97
CA ASP A 58 4.34 -6.40 11.66
C ASP A 58 4.65 -6.43 10.16
N GLU A 59 3.62 -6.39 9.31
CA GLU A 59 3.80 -6.24 7.86
C GLU A 59 4.53 -4.94 7.52
N LEU A 60 4.13 -3.84 8.16
CA LEU A 60 4.74 -2.53 7.95
C LEU A 60 6.22 -2.52 8.39
N LYS A 61 6.53 -3.11 9.56
CA LYS A 61 7.92 -3.27 10.03
C LYS A 61 8.75 -4.13 9.08
N ALA A 62 8.15 -5.17 8.50
CA ALA A 62 8.86 -6.04 7.57
C ALA A 62 9.12 -5.34 6.23
N ILE A 63 8.17 -4.54 5.72
CA ILE A 63 8.34 -3.70 4.53
C ILE A 63 9.45 -2.67 4.72
N MET A 64 9.54 -2.05 5.91
CA MET A 64 10.61 -1.08 6.22
C MET A 64 12.01 -1.70 6.24
N LYS A 65 12.12 -3.00 6.49
CA LYS A 65 13.41 -3.73 6.42
C LYS A 65 13.75 -4.15 5.00
N SER A 66 12.75 -4.50 4.21
CA SER A 66 12.90 -4.94 2.82
C SER A 66 11.58 -4.85 2.07
N PHE A 67 11.64 -4.47 0.79
CA PHE A 67 10.45 -4.42 -0.05
C PHE A 67 10.00 -5.78 -0.59
N SER A 68 10.61 -6.89 -0.16
CA SER A 68 10.26 -8.23 -0.65
C SER A 68 8.79 -8.58 -0.43
N ILE A 69 8.18 -8.13 0.67
CA ILE A 69 6.75 -8.35 0.94
C ILE A 69 5.88 -7.43 0.09
N ALA A 70 6.35 -6.20 -0.18
CA ALA A 70 5.62 -5.22 -0.98
C ALA A 70 5.66 -5.51 -2.48
N THR A 71 6.74 -6.15 -2.94
CA THR A 71 7.00 -6.53 -4.34
C THR A 71 6.78 -8.03 -4.60
N ALA A 72 6.37 -8.80 -3.58
CA ALA A 72 6.11 -10.22 -3.70
C ALA A 72 4.98 -10.46 -4.71
N VAL A 73 5.35 -10.98 -5.88
CA VAL A 73 4.40 -11.60 -6.79
C VAL A 73 4.32 -13.08 -6.43
N ASP A 74 3.16 -13.56 -5.97
CA ASP A 74 2.98 -14.99 -5.74
C ASP A 74 3.25 -15.74 -7.05
N SER A 75 4.15 -16.72 -6.99
CA SER A 75 4.40 -17.60 -8.12
C SER A 75 3.14 -18.38 -8.49
N ARG A 76 2.27 -18.69 -7.53
CA ARG A 76 0.96 -19.32 -7.74
C ARG A 76 0.00 -18.28 -8.31
N GLY A 77 -0.11 -18.26 -9.64
CA GLY A 77 -0.90 -17.27 -10.38
C GLY A 77 -0.18 -16.71 -11.60
N LYS A 78 1.15 -16.90 -11.70
CA LYS A 78 1.84 -16.66 -12.97
C LYS A 78 1.38 -17.68 -13.99
N LEU A 79 1.23 -17.24 -15.25
CA LEU A 79 0.80 -18.08 -16.36
C LEU A 79 1.62 -19.38 -16.39
N ALA A 80 2.95 -19.29 -16.31
CA ALA A 80 3.86 -20.43 -16.34
C ALA A 80 3.55 -21.51 -15.29
N THR A 81 3.25 -21.12 -14.05
CA THR A 81 2.96 -22.02 -12.93
C THR A 81 1.55 -22.61 -13.01
N CYS A 82 0.56 -21.83 -13.49
CA CYS A 82 -0.78 -22.35 -13.80
C CYS A 82 -0.73 -23.37 -14.95
N TRP A 83 0.02 -23.09 -16.02
CA TRP A 83 0.21 -24.01 -17.15
C TRP A 83 0.94 -25.30 -16.73
N ALA A 84 1.94 -25.21 -15.86
CA ALA A 84 2.61 -26.41 -15.32
C ALA A 84 1.66 -27.29 -14.49
N SER A 85 0.73 -26.69 -13.74
CA SER A 85 -0.27 -27.44 -12.97
C SER A 85 -1.37 -28.06 -13.84
N LEU A 86 -1.71 -27.43 -14.97
CA LEU A 86 -2.74 -27.91 -15.92
C LEU A 86 -2.27 -29.07 -16.79
N LYS A 87 -0.95 -29.24 -16.97
CA LYS A 87 -0.37 -30.29 -17.81
C LYS A 87 -0.03 -31.59 -17.05
N LYS A 88 -0.40 -31.70 -15.77
CA LYS A 88 -0.32 -32.95 -15.01
C LYS A 88 -1.58 -33.78 -15.18
#